data_AF-A0A5J4X2R5-F1
#
_entry.id   AF-A0A5J4X2R5-F1
#
_cell.length_a   1.000
_cell.length_b   1.000
_cell.length_c   1.000
_cell.angle_alpha   90.00
_cell.angle_beta   90.00
_cell.angle_gamma   90.00
#
_symmetry.space_group_name_H-M   'P 1'
#
loop_
_entity.id
_entity.type
_entity.pdbx_description
1 polymer ?
#
loop_
_entity_poly.entity_id
_entity_poly.type
_entity_poly.pdbx_seq_one_letter_code
_entity_poly.pdbx_strand_id
1 'polypeptide(L)'
;MNRAQILSNKQQEDLSEEKIDYKIASEKYIRNHPELSDLVRYLFNELVITKPQTKQDVLGYIFQFFEQPDLRVRVLQYAQQRESDLTDYNDMTSEH
;
A
#
# COMPACT_ATOMS: atom_id res chain seq x y z
N MET A 1 5.89 20.68 -33.35
CA MET A 1 5.73 19.28 -33.82
C MET A 1 5.02 18.48 -32.74
N ASN A 2 3.82 17.99 -33.02
CA ASN A 2 3.04 17.14 -32.11
C ASN A 2 3.76 15.79 -31.93
N ARG A 3 4.20 15.47 -30.71
CA ARG A 3 4.88 14.20 -30.39
C ARG A 3 3.96 12.97 -30.40
N ALA A 4 2.65 13.16 -30.67
CA ALA A 4 1.63 12.13 -30.50
C ALA A 4 1.45 11.17 -31.71
N GLN A 5 2.19 11.34 -32.80
CA GLN A 5 1.95 10.59 -34.05
C GLN A 5 3.17 9.77 -34.50
N ILE A 6 3.86 9.15 -33.53
CA ILE A 6 4.98 8.22 -33.82
C ILE A 6 4.47 6.77 -34.01
N LEU A 7 3.28 6.46 -33.49
CA LEU A 7 2.70 5.11 -33.50
C LEU A 7 1.56 5.03 -34.51
N SER A 8 1.52 3.94 -35.28
CA SER A 8 0.38 3.60 -36.14
C SER A 8 -0.87 3.32 -35.31
N ASN A 9 -2.06 3.43 -35.92
CA ASN A 9 -3.33 3.19 -35.22
C ASN A 9 -3.37 1.80 -34.57
N LYS A 10 -2.89 0.77 -35.28
CA LYS A 10 -2.79 -0.58 -34.75
C LYS A 10 -1.87 -0.67 -33.52
N GLN A 11 -0.72 0.00 -33.54
CA GLN A 11 0.17 0.03 -32.38
C GLN A 11 -0.45 0.78 -31.19
N GLN A 12 -1.27 1.79 -31.44
CA GLN A 12 -2.00 2.49 -30.39
C GLN A 12 -3.10 1.62 -29.77
N GLU A 13 -3.82 0.86 -30.61
CA GLU A 13 -4.81 -0.13 -30.16
C GLU A 13 -4.16 -1.24 -29.34
N ASP A 14 -3.10 -1.87 -29.86
CA ASP A 14 -2.38 -2.95 -29.18
C ASP A 14 -1.80 -2.46 -27.82
N LEU A 15 -1.25 -1.24 -27.75
CA LEU A 15 -0.80 -0.63 -26.47
C LEU A 15 -1.95 -0.32 -25.52
N SER A 16 -3.13 0.01 -26.06
CA SER A 16 -4.29 0.31 -25.23
C SER A 16 -4.82 -0.96 -24.54
N GLU A 17 -4.84 -2.08 -25.25
CA GLU A 17 -5.21 -3.39 -24.72
C GLU A 17 -4.21 -3.85 -23.66
N GLU A 18 -2.90 -3.78 -23.97
CA GLU A 18 -1.84 -4.16 -23.04
C GLU A 18 -1.89 -3.32 -21.75
N LYS A 19 -2.17 -2.01 -21.86
CA LYS A 19 -2.32 -1.12 -20.70
C LYS A 19 -3.50 -1.50 -19.81
N ILE A 20 -4.62 -1.95 -20.40
CA ILE A 20 -5.77 -2.44 -19.64
C ILE A 20 -5.39 -3.69 -18.86
N ASP A 21 -4.73 -4.64 -19.51
CA ASP A 21 -4.29 -5.88 -18.88
C ASP A 21 -3.30 -5.63 -17.74
N TYR A 22 -2.31 -4.74 -17.95
CA TYR A 22 -1.41 -4.32 -16.88
C TYR A 22 -2.15 -3.68 -15.71
N LYS A 23 -3.17 -2.86 -15.97
CA LYS A 23 -3.95 -2.23 -14.90
C LYS A 23 -4.70 -3.29 -14.09
N ILE A 24 -5.36 -4.24 -14.76
CA ILE A 24 -6.07 -5.34 -14.09
C ILE A 24 -5.10 -6.20 -13.29
N ALA A 25 -3.93 -6.54 -13.85
CA ALA A 25 -2.91 -7.32 -13.17
C ALA A 25 -2.35 -6.57 -11.94
N SER A 26 -2.10 -5.27 -12.06
CA SER A 26 -1.62 -4.43 -10.95
C SER A 26 -2.66 -4.33 -9.84
N GLU A 27 -3.94 -4.14 -10.17
CA GLU A 27 -5.02 -4.12 -9.17
C GLU A 27 -5.18 -5.48 -8.46
N LYS A 28 -5.09 -6.59 -9.20
CA LYS A 28 -5.10 -7.94 -8.62
C LYS A 28 -3.90 -8.17 -7.70
N TYR A 29 -2.71 -7.75 -8.14
CA TYR A 29 -1.50 -7.80 -7.34
C TYR A 29 -1.68 -7.01 -6.04
N ILE A 30 -2.05 -5.73 -6.12
CA ILE A 30 -2.24 -4.86 -4.95
C ILE A 30 -3.29 -5.41 -3.99
N ARG A 31 -4.38 -6.00 -4.50
CA ARG A 31 -5.43 -6.59 -3.66
C ARG A 31 -4.99 -7.84 -2.91
N ASN A 32 -4.18 -8.69 -3.55
CA ASN A 32 -3.74 -9.96 -2.99
C ASN A 32 -2.42 -9.84 -2.22
N HIS A 33 -1.66 -8.78 -2.43
CA HIS A 33 -0.36 -8.58 -1.81
C HIS A 33 -0.54 -8.03 -0.37
N PRO A 34 0.22 -8.55 0.62
CA PRO A 34 0.09 -8.15 2.02
C PRO A 34 0.36 -6.65 2.24
N GLU A 35 1.13 -6.01 1.34
CA GLU A 35 1.50 -4.59 1.43
C GLU A 35 0.30 -3.64 1.63
N LEU A 36 -0.83 -3.87 0.95
CA LEU A 36 -2.02 -3.02 1.18
C LEU A 36 -2.62 -3.27 2.56
N SER A 37 -2.66 -4.53 3.02
CA SER A 37 -3.16 -4.87 4.35
C SER A 37 -2.28 -4.26 5.44
N ASP A 38 -0.96 -4.36 5.31
CA ASP A 38 -0.01 -3.83 6.29
C ASP A 38 -0.01 -2.31 6.30
N LEU A 39 -0.14 -1.66 5.14
CA LEU A 39 -0.31 -0.21 5.02
C LEU A 39 -1.55 0.28 5.76
N VAL A 40 -2.70 -0.36 5.55
CA VAL A 40 -3.96 0.00 6.21
C VAL A 40 -3.88 -0.26 7.71
N ARG A 41 -3.32 -1.39 8.14
CA ARG A 41 -3.11 -1.70 9.55
C ARG A 41 -2.19 -0.69 10.23
N TYR A 42 -1.09 -0.32 9.58
CA TYR A 42 -0.16 0.67 10.10
C TYR A 42 -0.83 2.04 10.25
N LEU A 43 -1.59 2.49 9.24
CA LEU A 43 -2.38 3.72 9.34
C LEU A 43 -3.34 3.71 10.53
N PHE A 44 -4.07 2.62 10.75
CA PHE A 44 -4.98 2.52 11.90
C PHE A 44 -4.25 2.49 13.23
N ASN A 45 -3.11 1.81 13.32
CA ASN A 45 -2.27 1.83 14.52
C ASN A 45 -1.83 3.26 14.85
N GLU A 46 -1.32 3.99 13.85
CA GLU A 46 -0.92 5.39 13.97
C GLU A 46 -2.09 6.30 14.38
N LEU A 47 -3.28 6.13 13.81
CA LEU A 47 -4.48 6.88 14.21
C LEU A 47 -4.89 6.60 15.66
N VAL A 48 -4.75 5.36 16.13
CA VAL A 48 -5.03 4.98 17.52
C VAL A 48 -4.00 5.55 18.49
N ILE A 49 -2.74 5.68 18.06
CA ILE A 49 -1.67 6.31 18.87
C ILE A 49 -1.86 7.81 18.94
N THR A 50 -2.07 8.45 17.79
CA THR A 50 -2.15 9.92 17.66
C THR A 50 -3.47 10.51 18.16
N LYS A 51 -4.55 9.71 18.15
CA LYS A 51 -5.88 10.06 18.69
C LYS A 51 -6.35 11.46 18.27
N PRO A 52 -6.46 11.75 16.95
CA PRO A 52 -7.04 13.00 16.47
C PRO A 52 -8.45 13.21 17.04
N GLN A 53 -8.75 14.44 17.45
CA GLN A 53 -9.96 14.75 18.23
C GLN A 53 -11.18 15.04 17.34
N THR A 54 -10.94 15.54 16.13
CA THR A 54 -12.00 15.87 15.18
C THR A 54 -11.88 15.08 13.88
N LYS A 55 -12.98 15.00 13.12
CA LYS A 55 -12.96 14.40 11.78
C LYS A 55 -11.99 15.09 10.84
N GLN A 56 -11.82 16.41 10.99
CA GLN A 56 -10.90 17.17 10.15
C GLN A 56 -9.44 16.82 10.46
N ASP A 57 -9.12 16.60 11.74
CA ASP A 57 -7.78 16.17 12.17
C ASP A 57 -7.46 14.77 11.65
N VAL A 58 -8.43 13.85 11.66
CA VAL A 58 -8.29 12.50 11.09
C VAL A 58 -7.92 12.58 9.61
N LEU A 59 -8.66 13.37 8.82
CA LEU A 59 -8.39 13.52 7.40
C LEU A 59 -7.03 14.17 7.15
N GLY A 60 -6.70 15.23 7.90
CA GLY A 60 -5.38 15.88 7.83
C GLY A 60 -4.24 14.91 8.11
N TYR A 61 -4.40 14.05 9.13
CA TYR A 61 -3.43 13.01 9.44
C TYR A 61 -3.26 12.00 8.31
N ILE A 62 -4.37 11.51 7.73
CA ILE A 62 -4.33 10.56 6.63
C ILE A 62 -3.59 11.15 5.42
N PHE A 63 -3.84 12.42 5.07
CA PHE A 63 -3.11 13.08 3.98
C PHE A 63 -1.62 13.16 4.27
N GLN A 64 -1.25 13.66 5.45
CA GLN A 64 0.16 13.76 5.86
C GLN A 64 0.85 12.40 5.90
N PHE A 65 0.16 11.35 6.35
CA PHE A 65 0.67 9.99 6.39
C PHE A 65 1.06 9.49 4.99
N PHE A 66 0.21 9.70 3.98
CA PHE A 66 0.49 9.27 2.60
C PHE A 66 1.51 10.14 1.86
N GLU A 67 1.82 11.33 2.37
CA GLU A 67 2.86 12.21 1.84
C GLU A 67 4.27 11.90 2.37
N GLN A 68 4.41 10.99 3.34
CA GLN A 68 5.70 10.65 3.91
C GLN A 68 6.60 9.93 2.88
N PRO A 69 7.77 10.48 2.53
CA PRO A 69 8.65 9.88 1.51
C PRO A 69 9.23 8.52 1.94
N ASP A 70 9.30 8.27 3.25
CA ASP A 70 9.79 7.05 3.88
C ASP A 70 8.67 6.08 4.28
N LEU A 71 7.41 6.37 3.93
CA LEU A 71 6.24 5.55 4.32
C LEU A 71 6.43 4.06 4.01
N ARG A 72 6.94 3.74 2.82
CA ARG A 72 7.18 2.37 2.39
C ARG A 72 8.13 1.63 3.33
N VAL A 73 9.19 2.30 3.78
CA VAL A 73 10.17 1.70 4.70
C VAL A 73 9.53 1.45 6.06
N ARG A 74 8.73 2.41 6.56
CA ARG A 74 8.02 2.28 7.85
C ARG A 74 7.01 1.14 7.85
N VAL A 75 6.22 1.01 6.78
CA VAL A 75 5.24 -0.08 6.64
C VAL A 75 5.93 -1.44 6.63
N LEU A 76 7.06 -1.57 5.92
CA LEU A 76 7.84 -2.81 5.90
C LEU A 76 8.41 -3.14 7.29
N GLN A 77 8.94 -2.15 8.02
CA GLN A 77 9.44 -2.34 9.38
C GLN A 77 8.32 -2.78 10.33
N TYR A 78 7.14 -2.15 10.23
CA TYR A 78 5.96 -2.53 11.00
C TYR A 78 5.50 -3.97 10.69
N ALA A 79 5.52 -4.38 9.43
CA ALA A 79 5.18 -5.76 9.03
C ALA A 79 6.17 -6.78 9.63
N GLN A 80 7.47 -6.49 9.56
CA GLN A 80 8.53 -7.34 10.12
C GLN A 80 8.43 -7.47 11.65
N GLN A 81 8.21 -6.35 12.35
CA GLN A 81 8.03 -6.36 13.81
C GLN A 81 6.86 -7.25 14.22
N ARG A 82 5.72 -7.12 13.54
CA ARG A 82 4.54 -7.95 13.82
C ARG A 82 4.77 -9.43 13.60
N GLU A 83 5.53 -9.80 12.56
CA GLU A 83 5.87 -11.20 12.31
C GLU A 83 6.77 -11.77 13.41
N SER A 84 7.71 -10.97 13.91
CA SER A 84 8.52 -11.31 15.10
C SER A 84 7.66 -11.51 16.33
N ASP A 85 6.78 -10.55 16.66
CA ASP A 85 5.92 -10.59 17.85
C ASP A 85 4.99 -11.83 17.84
N LEU A 86 4.49 -12.22 16.66
CA LEU A 86 3.65 -13.42 16.49
C LEU A 86 4.45 -14.71 16.67
N THR A 87 5.72 -14.72 16.25
CA THR A 87 6.60 -15.89 16.42
C THR A 87 6.92 -16.10 17.89
N ASP A 88 7.30 -15.04 18.60
CA ASP A 88 7.61 -15.09 20.04
C ASP A 88 6.40 -15.55 20.87
N TYR A 89 5.19 -15.08 20.53
CA TYR A 89 3.96 -15.51 21.21
C TYR A 89 3.66 -17.01 21.01
N ASN A 90 3.90 -17.53 19.80
CA ASN A 90 3.67 -18.94 19.50
C ASN A 90 4.68 -19.85 20.20
N ASP A 91 5.93 -19.41 20.35
CA ASP A 91 6.94 -20.16 21.10
C ASP A 91 6.59 -20.22 22.60
N MET A 92 6.14 -19.10 23.20
CA MET A 92 5.71 -19.06 24.61
C MET A 92 4.49 -19.93 24.92
N THR A 93 3.64 -20.19 23.94
CA THR A 93 2.40 -20.98 24.11
C THR A 93 2.58 -22.46 23.73
N SER A 94 3.72 -22.82 23.13
CA SER A 94 4.06 -24.20 22.75
C SER A 94 4.83 -24.97 23.84
N GLU A 95 5.28 -24.29 24.91
CA GLU A 95 5.96 -24.89 26.07
C GLU A 95 5.01 -25.27 27.24
N HIS A 96 3.69 -25.24 27.02
CA HIS A 96 2.64 -25.63 27.98
C HIS A 96 1.66 -26.64 27.39
#